data_AF-A0A7Y2HKI3-F1
#
_entry.id   AF-A0A7Y2HKI3-F1
#
_cell.length_a   1.000
_cell.length_b   1.000
_cell.length_c   1.000
_cell.angle_alpha   90.00
_cell.angle_beta   90.00
_cell.angle_gamma   90.00
#
_symmetry.space_group_name_H-M   'P 1'
#
loop_
_entity.id
_entity.type
_entity.pdbx_description
1 polymer ?
#
loop_
_entity_poly.entity_id
_entity_poly.type
_entity_poly.pdbx_seq_one_letter_code
_entity_poly.pdbx_strand_id
1 'polypeptide(L)'
;MNQRIRFLGFILFFIAFFSGNALAQQQRSYIQNGDTRTLDVKMAWTQGWHPYYECVVLSKDERQILTAKDIDGYQTTWSGPFISYEVSPEEWVFLEILERGELELYRYIDKEFKSHFYVKRFEEDTFHELSDRRRRSIRTLKDLWTSCDKFKKLIDDLKLNENGLKRLIRAHNDCSYVHIPKIRKSIGGGLSSMRLFFSPSRGYDSAIPGGVLSSVVNKGRQTSYVVEANLSIPMQDSDASFYTGLVLNNWKYFDFSFAGLGDITYITDVNVIDISIPLGLQYTWPKKKLRPFIIGNFAPHFVITDNSSLTSEILTPTDGLFIFTSDQDLSAIGYSGGLAFGLSYHLSDDQIVYVKVGNMTRFNAQKPWVFNVNSFYFTAGYSF
;
A
#
# COMPACT_ATOMS: atom_id res chain seq x y z
N MET A 1 -22.69 12.77 -19.57
CA MET A 1 -21.27 13.09 -19.30
C MET A 1 -20.71 12.04 -18.35
N ASN A 2 -19.72 11.27 -18.79
CA ASN A 2 -19.32 9.98 -18.17
C ASN A 2 -18.75 10.15 -16.76
N GLN A 3 -19.28 9.40 -15.78
CA GLN A 3 -18.73 9.32 -14.41
C GLN A 3 -17.22 8.99 -14.39
N ARG A 4 -16.73 8.27 -15.41
CA ARG A 4 -15.30 7.96 -15.61
C ARG A 4 -14.42 9.21 -15.77
N ILE A 5 -14.93 10.27 -16.43
CA ILE A 5 -14.17 11.52 -16.64
C ILE A 5 -14.07 12.30 -15.32
N ARG A 6 -15.12 12.29 -14.50
CA ARG A 6 -15.13 12.96 -13.19
C ARG A 6 -14.16 12.29 -12.20
N PHE A 7 -14.09 10.96 -12.21
CA PHE A 7 -13.17 10.22 -11.36
C PHE A 7 -11.70 10.41 -11.76
N LEU A 8 -11.39 10.38 -13.06
CA LEU A 8 -10.04 10.64 -13.57
C LEU A 8 -9.57 12.08 -13.24
N GLY A 9 -10.46 13.06 -13.41
CA GLY A 9 -10.18 14.45 -13.05
C GLY A 9 -9.93 14.64 -11.55
N PHE A 10 -10.65 13.92 -10.70
CA PHE A 10 -10.43 13.97 -9.25
C PHE A 10 -9.08 13.37 -8.83
N ILE A 11 -8.67 12.25 -9.44
CA ILE A 11 -7.35 11.64 -9.20
C ILE A 11 -6.22 12.58 -9.65
N LEU A 12 -6.32 13.16 -10.85
CA LEU A 12 -5.32 14.10 -11.37
C LEU A 12 -5.21 15.37 -10.51
N PHE A 13 -6.34 15.89 -10.03
CA PHE A 13 -6.35 17.02 -9.10
C PHE A 13 -5.68 16.68 -7.76
N PHE A 14 -5.95 15.49 -7.20
CA PHE A 14 -5.31 15.03 -5.97
C PHE A 14 -3.79 14.87 -6.15
N ILE A 15 -3.34 14.27 -7.25
CA ILE A 15 -1.91 14.14 -7.55
C ILE A 15 -1.26 15.52 -7.66
N ALA A 16 -1.86 16.46 -8.41
CA ALA A 16 -1.34 17.81 -8.60
C ALA A 16 -1.31 18.63 -7.29
N PHE A 17 -2.36 18.55 -6.46
CA PHE A 17 -2.47 19.30 -5.21
C PHE A 17 -1.49 18.81 -4.14
N PHE A 18 -1.24 17.49 -4.07
CA PHE A 18 -0.23 16.93 -3.17
C PHE A 18 1.20 17.13 -3.67
N SER A 19 1.44 17.10 -4.98
CA SER A 19 2.77 17.43 -5.54
C SER A 19 3.12 18.92 -5.37
N GLY A 20 2.13 19.81 -5.42
CA GLY A 20 2.36 21.26 -5.31
C GLY A 20 2.82 21.72 -3.91
N ASN A 21 2.29 21.10 -2.85
CA ASN A 21 2.65 21.47 -1.48
C ASN A 21 3.98 20.85 -1.02
N ALA A 22 4.41 19.73 -1.63
CA ALA A 22 5.71 19.13 -1.33
C ALA A 22 6.91 19.96 -1.84
N LEU A 23 6.68 20.87 -2.80
CA LEU A 23 7.72 21.70 -3.42
C LEU A 23 7.90 23.08 -2.75
N ALA A 24 7.07 23.45 -1.78
CA ALA A 24 7.09 24.79 -1.17
C ALA A 24 8.09 24.95 -0.01
N GLN A 25 8.76 23.89 0.43
CA GLN A 25 9.89 23.97 1.37
C GLN A 25 11.20 24.07 0.57
N GLN A 26 11.43 25.24 -0.02
CA GLN A 26 12.70 25.53 -0.69
C GLN A 26 13.81 25.61 0.37
N GLN A 27 14.53 24.51 0.57
CA GLN A 27 15.70 24.47 1.44
C GLN A 27 16.75 25.44 0.90
N ARG A 28 17.19 26.41 1.71
CA ARG A 28 18.22 27.36 1.30
C ARG A 28 19.58 26.69 1.37
N SER A 29 20.37 26.81 0.32
CA SER A 29 21.75 26.35 0.30
C SER A 29 22.61 27.21 1.24
N TYR A 30 23.59 26.59 1.90
CA TYR A 30 24.51 27.32 2.77
C TYR A 30 25.90 26.68 2.84
N ILE A 31 26.89 27.47 3.22
CA ILE A 31 28.23 27.03 3.63
C ILE A 31 28.44 27.44 5.09
N GLN A 32 29.03 26.55 5.89
CA GLN A 32 29.39 26.81 7.27
C GLN A 32 30.92 26.78 7.45
N ASN A 33 31.45 27.79 8.14
CA ASN A 33 32.84 27.86 8.58
C ASN A 33 32.88 28.50 9.98
N GLY A 34 33.28 27.71 10.97
CA GLY A 34 33.07 27.97 12.39
C GLY A 34 31.59 28.27 12.70
N ASP A 35 31.38 29.36 13.44
CA ASP A 35 30.07 29.87 13.80
C ASP A 35 29.39 30.65 12.67
N THR A 36 30.08 30.88 11.55
CA THR A 36 29.55 31.67 10.44
C THR A 36 28.86 30.80 9.40
N ARG A 37 27.63 31.18 9.03
CA ARG A 37 26.85 30.55 7.96
C ARG A 37 26.56 31.54 6.85
N THR A 38 27.04 31.24 5.66
CA THR A 38 26.72 32.00 4.44
C THR A 38 25.55 31.33 3.75
N LEU A 39 24.40 32.01 3.72
CA LEU A 39 23.15 31.51 3.13
C LEU A 39 23.02 31.88 1.65
N ASP A 40 22.12 31.18 0.95
CA ASP A 40 21.72 31.42 -0.43
C ASP A 40 22.89 31.36 -1.44
N VAL A 41 23.89 30.53 -1.11
CA VAL A 41 25.06 30.29 -1.96
C VAL A 41 24.66 29.45 -3.16
N LYS A 42 24.94 29.92 -4.38
CA LYS A 42 24.70 29.12 -5.58
C LYS A 42 25.69 27.96 -5.62
N MET A 43 25.18 26.74 -5.65
CA MET A 43 25.99 25.52 -5.69
C MET A 43 25.63 24.68 -6.90
N ALA A 44 26.62 24.02 -7.48
CA ALA A 44 26.39 22.96 -8.46
C ALA A 44 26.27 21.63 -7.71
N TRP A 45 25.18 20.89 -7.95
CA TRP A 45 25.04 19.55 -7.41
C TRP A 45 25.85 18.55 -8.21
N THR A 46 26.70 17.80 -7.51
CA THR A 46 27.45 16.68 -8.06
C THR A 46 26.72 15.38 -7.67
N GLN A 47 26.81 14.34 -8.51
CA GLN A 47 26.15 13.05 -8.26
C GLN A 47 27.18 11.98 -7.85
N GLY A 48 26.71 10.90 -7.23
CA GLY A 48 27.55 9.78 -6.82
C GLY A 48 28.36 10.09 -5.56
N TRP A 49 29.67 9.84 -5.61
CA TRP A 49 30.60 10.04 -4.48
C TRP A 49 31.08 11.48 -4.33
N HIS A 50 30.98 12.31 -5.37
CA HIS A 50 31.52 13.68 -5.37
C HIS A 50 31.04 14.58 -4.22
N PRO A 51 29.75 14.61 -3.83
CA PRO A 51 29.28 15.45 -2.72
C PRO A 51 29.99 15.17 -1.39
N TYR A 52 30.56 13.97 -1.24
CA TYR A 52 31.25 13.55 -0.04
C TYR A 52 32.71 14.02 0.02
N TYR A 53 33.23 14.62 -1.04
CA TYR A 53 34.62 15.11 -1.09
C TYR A 53 34.72 16.56 -1.54
N GLU A 54 33.75 17.06 -2.29
CA GLU A 54 33.76 18.40 -2.84
C GLU A 54 32.39 19.09 -2.78
N CYS A 55 32.41 20.35 -2.37
CA CYS A 55 31.32 21.31 -2.50
C CYS A 55 31.68 22.29 -3.63
N VAL A 56 30.86 22.35 -4.68
CA VAL A 56 31.09 23.21 -5.84
C VAL A 56 30.27 24.49 -5.73
N VAL A 57 30.95 25.61 -5.48
CA VAL A 57 30.35 26.94 -5.36
C VAL A 57 30.44 27.69 -6.68
N LEU A 58 29.33 28.28 -7.10
CA LEU A 58 29.22 29.08 -8.32
C LEU A 58 29.25 30.56 -7.95
N SER A 59 30.39 31.21 -8.16
CA SER A 59 30.51 32.67 -8.16
C SER A 59 30.31 33.20 -9.57
N LYS A 60 29.99 34.49 -9.72
CA LYS A 60 29.49 35.12 -10.98
C LYS A 60 30.25 34.71 -12.25
N ASP A 61 31.57 34.49 -12.16
CA ASP A 61 32.42 34.13 -13.31
C ASP A 61 33.35 32.93 -13.02
N GLU A 62 33.29 32.32 -11.84
CA GLU A 62 34.24 31.27 -11.42
C GLU A 62 33.58 30.13 -10.65
N ARG A 63 34.08 28.92 -10.91
CA ARG A 63 33.75 27.69 -10.18
C ARG A 63 34.79 27.48 -9.08
N GLN A 64 34.39 27.61 -7.83
CA GLN A 64 35.24 27.30 -6.69
C GLN A 64 34.89 25.91 -6.14
N ILE A 65 35.91 25.07 -5.94
CA ILE A 65 35.76 23.74 -5.35
C ILE A 65 36.30 23.81 -3.92
N LEU A 66 35.45 23.49 -2.95
CA LEU A 66 35.78 23.45 -1.53
C LEU A 66 35.77 22.00 -1.06
N THR A 67 36.76 21.61 -0.27
CA THR A 67 36.88 20.28 0.34
C THR A 67 36.49 20.32 1.81
N ALA A 68 36.38 19.14 2.44
CA ALA A 68 36.09 19.04 3.86
C ALA A 68 37.18 19.64 4.78
N LYS A 69 38.35 19.99 4.23
CA LYS A 69 39.38 20.76 4.95
C LYS A 69 39.15 22.26 4.93
N ASP A 70 38.37 22.75 3.96
CA ASP A 70 38.22 24.19 3.69
C ASP A 70 37.03 24.80 4.43
N ILE A 71 36.03 23.98 4.78
CA ILE A 71 34.77 24.38 5.41
C ILE A 71 34.32 23.32 6.41
N ASP A 72 33.46 23.67 7.35
CA ASP A 72 32.95 22.73 8.37
C ASP A 72 31.72 21.96 7.91
N GLY A 73 31.04 22.45 6.88
CA GLY A 73 29.85 21.81 6.34
C GLY A 73 29.12 22.66 5.32
N TYR A 74 28.16 22.06 4.63
CA TYR A 74 27.36 22.74 3.64
C TYR A 74 25.99 22.07 3.48
N GLN A 75 25.04 22.75 2.86
CA GLN A 75 23.77 22.16 2.43
C GLN A 75 23.42 22.69 1.05
N THR A 76 22.87 21.82 0.21
CA THR A 76 22.35 22.23 -1.11
C THR A 76 20.82 22.26 -1.10
N THR A 77 20.24 22.91 -2.11
CA THR A 77 18.78 22.94 -2.29
C THR A 77 18.17 21.55 -2.55
N TRP A 78 18.97 20.59 -2.99
CA TRP A 78 18.52 19.27 -3.43
C TRP A 78 18.89 18.13 -2.48
N SER A 79 19.66 18.41 -1.43
CA SER A 79 20.21 17.40 -0.53
C SER A 79 20.18 17.83 0.92
N GLY A 80 20.36 16.84 1.80
CA GLY A 80 20.51 17.08 3.23
C GLY A 80 21.76 17.88 3.56
N PRO A 81 21.91 18.32 4.81
CA PRO A 81 23.11 18.98 5.27
C PRO A 81 24.27 18.00 5.40
N PHE A 82 25.47 18.48 5.12
CA PHE A 82 26.75 17.79 5.21
C PHE A 82 27.63 18.45 6.27
N ILE A 83 28.48 17.68 6.93
CA ILE A 83 29.51 18.16 7.86
C ILE A 83 30.87 17.57 7.50
N SER A 84 31.94 18.31 7.77
CA SER A 84 33.30 17.86 7.54
C SER A 84 33.77 16.93 8.64
N TYR A 85 34.47 15.88 8.26
CA TYR A 85 34.99 14.88 9.18
C TYR A 85 36.27 14.24 8.66
N GLU A 86 37.23 14.03 9.56
CA GLU A 86 38.47 13.31 9.31
C GLU A 86 38.25 11.82 9.56
N VAL A 87 38.02 11.04 8.49
CA VAL A 87 37.84 9.58 8.61
C VAL A 87 39.17 8.86 8.85
N SER A 88 40.27 9.43 8.38
CA SER A 88 41.64 8.99 8.68
C SER A 88 42.59 10.19 8.61
N PRO A 89 43.81 10.12 9.18
CA PRO A 89 44.75 11.25 9.22
C PRO A 89 45.08 11.90 7.87
N GLU A 90 44.81 11.21 6.76
CA GLU A 90 45.05 11.71 5.40
C GLU A 90 43.76 11.97 4.61
N GLU A 91 42.59 11.60 5.16
CA GLU A 91 41.33 11.60 4.44
C GLU A 91 40.25 12.40 5.19
N TRP A 92 39.86 13.51 4.57
CA TRP A 92 38.79 14.38 5.02
C TRP A 92 37.62 14.30 4.05
N VAL A 93 36.42 14.10 4.59
CA VAL A 93 35.21 13.87 3.83
C VAL A 93 34.05 14.67 4.41
N PHE A 94 33.04 14.89 3.60
CA PHE A 94 31.76 15.41 4.03
C PHE A 94 30.84 14.24 4.39
N LEU A 95 30.38 14.16 5.63
CA LEU A 95 29.33 13.24 6.07
C LEU A 95 27.96 13.87 5.84
N GLU A 96 27.10 13.18 5.10
CA GLU A 96 25.70 13.57 4.97
C GLU A 96 24.95 13.23 6.26
N ILE A 97 24.18 14.18 6.79
CA ILE A 97 23.34 13.98 7.95
C ILE A 97 22.01 13.38 7.51
N LEU A 98 21.77 12.14 7.91
CA LEU A 98 20.58 11.39 7.58
C LEU A 98 19.45 11.60 8.59
N GLU A 99 19.77 11.64 9.88
CA GLU A 99 18.82 11.85 10.99
C GLU A 99 19.48 12.66 12.10
N ARG A 100 18.70 13.53 12.75
CA ARG A 100 19.12 14.34 13.90
C ARG A 100 18.26 14.06 15.13
N GLY A 101 18.84 14.22 16.31
CA GLY A 101 18.18 14.06 17.61
C GLY A 101 19.21 13.76 18.70
N GLU A 102 18.85 13.00 19.72
CA GLU A 102 19.80 12.55 20.76
C GLU A 102 20.90 11.66 20.15
N LEU A 103 20.51 10.82 19.19
CA LEU A 103 21.41 10.00 18.40
C LEU A 103 21.31 10.45 16.93
N GLU A 104 22.45 10.67 16.31
CA GLU A 104 22.55 11.22 14.97
C GLU A 104 23.16 10.18 14.02
N LEU A 105 22.60 10.08 12.82
CA LEU A 105 23.04 9.14 11.78
C LEU A 105 23.65 9.90 10.62
N TYR A 106 24.82 9.42 10.21
CA TYR A 106 25.64 10.02 9.17
C TYR A 106 25.95 8.98 8.08
N ARG A 107 26.12 9.44 6.85
CA ARG A 107 26.49 8.61 5.70
C ARG A 107 27.64 9.23 4.92
N TYR A 108 28.49 8.36 4.41
CA TYR A 108 29.57 8.68 3.49
C TYR A 108 29.59 7.65 2.35
N ILE A 109 29.74 8.09 1.11
CA ILE A 109 29.93 7.18 -0.04
C ILE A 109 31.34 7.40 -0.59
N ASP A 110 32.15 6.35 -0.56
CA ASP A 110 33.52 6.40 -1.06
C ASP A 110 33.58 6.34 -2.59
N LYS A 111 34.79 6.49 -3.15
CA LYS A 111 35.05 6.41 -4.59
C LYS A 111 34.72 5.04 -5.20
N GLU A 112 34.60 3.99 -4.40
CA GLU A 112 34.16 2.65 -4.83
C GLU A 112 32.63 2.47 -4.77
N PHE A 113 31.89 3.54 -4.48
CA PHE A 113 30.45 3.55 -4.27
C PHE A 113 29.96 2.70 -3.09
N LYS A 114 30.83 2.44 -2.10
CA LYS A 114 30.43 1.78 -0.86
C LYS A 114 29.93 2.82 0.14
N SER A 115 28.82 2.49 0.79
CA SER A 115 28.22 3.34 1.82
C SER A 115 28.76 2.99 3.19
N HIS A 116 29.33 3.99 3.85
CA HIS A 116 29.80 3.94 5.23
C HIS A 116 28.81 4.71 6.10
N PHE A 117 28.46 4.14 7.26
CA PHE A 117 27.52 4.76 8.18
C PHE A 117 28.22 5.08 9.49
N TYR A 118 28.00 6.27 10.02
CA TYR A 118 28.52 6.71 11.30
C TYR A 118 27.38 7.11 12.22
N VAL A 119 27.54 6.85 13.50
CA VAL A 119 26.58 7.22 14.53
C VAL A 119 27.30 8.01 15.62
N LYS A 120 26.68 9.07 16.10
CA LYS A 120 27.22 9.96 17.12
C LYS A 120 26.09 10.38 18.07
N ARG A 121 26.35 10.46 19.37
CA ARG A 121 25.43 11.12 20.31
C ARG A 121 25.60 12.62 20.21
N PHE A 122 24.50 13.36 20.31
CA PHE A 122 24.51 14.83 20.15
C PHE A 122 25.50 15.55 21.07
N GLU A 123 25.71 15.04 22.28
CA GLU A 123 26.60 15.63 23.29
C GLU A 123 28.05 15.12 23.22
N GLU A 124 28.31 14.05 22.47
CA GLU A 124 29.66 13.51 22.31
C GLU A 124 30.30 14.12 21.07
N ASP A 125 31.63 14.11 20.95
CA ASP A 125 32.31 14.50 19.70
C ASP A 125 32.86 13.32 18.90
N THR A 126 32.67 12.11 19.41
CA THR A 126 33.21 10.90 18.79
C THR A 126 32.20 10.29 17.83
N PHE A 127 32.63 10.06 16.59
CA PHE A 127 31.87 9.31 15.61
C PHE A 127 32.18 7.82 15.75
N HIS A 128 31.14 6.99 15.74
CA HIS A 128 31.27 5.55 15.74
C HIS A 128 30.90 4.99 14.37
N GLU A 129 31.88 4.42 13.68
CA GLU A 129 31.66 3.75 12.40
C GLU A 129 30.89 2.43 12.60
N LEU A 130 29.84 2.23 11.81
CA LEU A 130 29.12 0.96 11.71
C LEU A 130 29.80 0.08 10.66
N SER A 131 30.70 -0.78 11.13
CA SER A 131 31.45 -1.68 10.25
C SER A 131 30.57 -2.54 9.33
N ASP A 132 31.14 -3.04 8.23
CA ASP A 132 30.51 -4.07 7.40
C ASP A 132 30.14 -5.35 8.17
N ARG A 133 30.84 -5.61 9.28
CA ARG A 133 30.60 -6.78 10.13
C ARG A 133 29.40 -6.54 11.04
N ARG A 134 28.24 -7.05 10.63
CA ARG A 134 26.96 -6.95 11.36
C ARG A 134 27.06 -7.08 12.88
N ARG A 135 27.80 -8.06 13.39
CA ARG A 135 27.96 -8.29 14.85
C ARG A 135 28.63 -7.12 15.58
N ARG A 136 29.63 -6.46 14.96
CA ARG A 136 30.31 -5.31 15.56
C ARG A 136 29.38 -4.11 15.57
N SER A 137 28.70 -3.83 14.46
CA SER A 137 27.77 -2.69 14.35
C SER A 137 26.58 -2.83 15.30
N ILE A 138 26.03 -4.05 15.44
CA ILE A 138 25.00 -4.33 16.46
C ILE A 138 25.52 -4.05 17.88
N ARG A 139 26.77 -4.42 18.19
CA ARG A 139 27.38 -4.13 19.49
C ARG A 139 27.55 -2.62 19.69
N THR A 140 28.13 -1.91 18.73
CA THR A 140 28.26 -0.45 18.76
C THR A 140 26.91 0.23 19.00
N LEU A 141 25.88 -0.17 18.25
CA LEU A 141 24.52 0.35 18.43
C LEU A 141 24.01 0.03 19.84
N LYS A 142 24.14 -1.21 20.33
CA LYS A 142 23.70 -1.58 21.68
C LYS A 142 24.42 -0.80 22.78
N ASP A 143 25.71 -0.53 22.62
CA ASP A 143 26.51 0.23 23.58
C ASP A 143 26.09 1.71 23.60
N LEU A 144 25.76 2.28 22.43
CA LEU A 144 25.18 3.62 22.30
C LEU A 144 23.73 3.70 22.78
N TRP A 145 23.04 2.56 23.00
CA TRP A 145 21.63 2.47 23.40
C TRP A 145 21.47 2.01 24.85
N THR A 146 21.77 2.88 25.82
CA THR A 146 21.65 2.55 27.25
C THR A 146 20.29 2.92 27.87
N SER A 147 19.50 3.78 27.24
CA SER A 147 18.34 4.45 27.85
C SER A 147 16.98 3.76 27.63
N CYS A 148 16.83 2.84 26.65
CA CYS A 148 15.52 2.27 26.33
C CYS A 148 15.53 0.75 26.11
N ASP A 149 15.14 -0.01 27.15
CA ASP A 149 15.19 -1.48 27.18
C ASP A 149 14.33 -2.18 26.11
N LYS A 150 13.28 -1.52 25.60
CA LYS A 150 12.41 -2.06 24.55
C LYS A 150 13.12 -2.20 23.19
N PHE A 151 14.28 -1.56 23.00
CA PHE A 151 15.00 -1.53 21.71
C PHE A 151 16.08 -2.59 21.54
N LYS A 152 16.57 -3.21 22.62
CA LYS A 152 17.65 -4.20 22.54
C LYS A 152 17.32 -5.36 21.60
N LYS A 153 16.05 -5.77 21.54
CA LYS A 153 15.56 -6.83 20.62
C LYS A 153 15.41 -6.35 19.18
N LEU A 154 15.05 -5.07 18.96
CA LEU A 154 14.86 -4.49 17.63
C LEU A 154 16.18 -4.40 16.84
N ILE A 155 17.29 -4.15 17.54
CA ILE A 155 18.62 -4.06 16.93
C ILE A 155 19.04 -5.41 16.30
N ASP A 156 18.67 -6.53 16.91
CA ASP A 156 19.07 -7.87 16.45
C ASP A 156 18.37 -8.29 15.14
N ASP A 157 17.15 -7.82 14.92
CA ASP A 157 16.36 -8.13 13.72
C ASP A 157 16.56 -7.12 12.57
N LEU A 158 17.20 -5.99 12.84
CA LEU A 158 17.36 -4.91 11.89
C LEU A 158 18.32 -5.27 10.75
N LYS A 159 17.96 -4.84 9.54
CA LYS A 159 18.89 -4.77 8.39
C LYS A 159 19.74 -3.51 8.52
N LEU A 160 21.06 -3.66 8.49
CA LEU A 160 22.02 -2.53 8.54
C LEU A 160 22.16 -1.86 7.17
N ASN A 161 21.04 -1.35 6.65
CA ASN A 161 21.04 -0.46 5.50
C ASN A 161 20.53 0.91 5.95
N GLU A 162 20.67 1.92 5.09
CA GLU A 162 20.28 3.30 5.40
C GLU A 162 18.87 3.40 6.01
N ASN A 163 17.88 2.79 5.36
CA ASN A 163 16.48 2.88 5.80
C ASN A 163 16.25 2.19 7.15
N GLY A 164 16.87 1.02 7.37
CA GLY A 164 16.83 0.33 8.65
C GLY A 164 17.43 1.20 9.76
N LEU A 165 18.61 1.78 9.52
CA LEU A 165 19.30 2.65 10.47
C LEU A 165 18.51 3.93 10.75
N LYS A 166 18.02 4.63 9.71
CA LYS A 166 17.17 5.83 9.86
C LYS A 166 15.97 5.56 10.76
N ARG A 167 15.25 4.46 10.51
CA ARG A 167 14.11 4.06 11.33
C ARG A 167 14.50 3.79 12.77
N LEU A 168 15.60 3.06 12.98
CA LEU A 168 16.08 2.74 14.32
C LEU A 168 16.42 4.02 15.09
N ILE A 169 17.16 4.94 14.47
CA ILE A 169 17.62 6.20 15.08
C ILE A 169 16.43 7.13 15.38
N ARG A 170 15.48 7.29 14.44
CA ARG A 170 14.22 8.03 14.69
C ARG A 170 13.44 7.43 15.85
N ALA A 171 13.35 6.10 15.92
CA ALA A 171 12.64 5.41 17.00
C ALA A 171 13.19 5.78 18.38
N HIS A 172 14.52 5.86 18.47
CA HIS A 172 15.21 6.23 19.69
C HIS A 172 14.96 7.68 20.04
N ASN A 173 15.19 8.59 19.09
CA ASN A 173 15.01 10.02 19.30
C ASN A 173 13.57 10.36 19.72
N ASP A 174 12.59 9.63 19.19
CA ASP A 174 11.17 9.79 19.54
C ASP A 174 10.73 8.96 20.77
N CYS A 175 11.61 8.14 21.35
CA CYS A 175 11.29 7.11 22.33
C CYS A 175 10.06 6.25 21.94
N SER A 176 9.85 6.06 20.64
CA SER A 176 8.62 5.51 20.08
C SER A 176 8.83 4.06 19.65
N TYR A 177 7.90 3.17 20.02
CA TYR A 177 8.00 1.76 19.63
C TYR A 177 7.98 1.64 18.10
N VAL A 178 9.11 1.24 17.51
CA VAL A 178 9.21 0.97 16.06
C VAL A 178 8.88 -0.47 15.78
N HIS A 179 7.77 -0.67 15.08
CA HIS A 179 7.42 -1.97 14.55
C HIS A 179 8.25 -2.23 13.28
N ILE A 180 9.17 -3.20 13.33
CA ILE A 180 9.88 -3.64 12.13
C ILE A 180 8.87 -4.40 11.26
N PRO A 181 8.53 -3.89 10.06
CA PRO A 181 7.54 -4.53 9.22
C PRO A 181 8.08 -5.88 8.73
N LYS A 182 7.38 -6.97 9.07
CA LYS A 182 7.64 -8.31 8.54
C LYS A 182 6.60 -8.66 7.48
N ILE A 183 6.94 -9.58 6.58
CA ILE A 183 5.95 -10.22 5.71
C ILE A 183 5.00 -10.99 6.61
N ARG A 184 3.70 -10.70 6.52
CA ARG A 184 2.69 -11.35 7.35
C ARG A 184 1.84 -12.29 6.54
N LYS A 185 1.57 -13.47 7.09
CA LYS A 185 0.65 -14.44 6.52
C LYS A 185 -0.64 -14.38 7.33
N SER A 186 -1.78 -14.64 6.70
CA SER A 186 -3.06 -14.62 7.39
C SER A 186 -4.03 -15.61 6.79
N ILE A 187 -4.91 -16.13 7.64
CA ILE A 187 -6.05 -16.95 7.26
C ILE A 187 -7.30 -16.37 7.91
N GLY A 188 -8.40 -16.34 7.18
CA GLY A 188 -9.64 -15.77 7.65
C GLY A 188 -10.84 -16.40 6.97
N GLY A 189 -12.00 -16.07 7.51
CA GLY A 189 -13.27 -16.47 6.95
C GLY A 189 -14.38 -15.52 7.35
N GLY A 190 -15.50 -15.60 6.66
CA GLY A 190 -16.64 -14.78 6.97
C GLY A 190 -17.77 -14.92 5.98
N LEU A 191 -18.52 -13.83 5.84
CA LEU A 191 -19.77 -13.78 5.11
C LEU A 191 -19.70 -12.70 4.03
N SER A 192 -20.33 -12.95 2.90
CA SER A 192 -20.48 -11.95 1.85
C SER A 192 -21.93 -11.84 1.40
N SER A 193 -22.41 -10.61 1.39
CA SER A 193 -23.76 -10.25 0.99
C SER A 193 -23.72 -9.70 -0.43
N MET A 194 -24.20 -10.47 -1.39
CA MET A 194 -24.15 -10.12 -2.81
C MET A 194 -25.49 -9.60 -3.32
N ARG A 195 -25.41 -8.80 -4.37
CA ARG A 195 -26.54 -8.40 -5.19
C ARG A 195 -26.17 -8.58 -6.65
N LEU A 196 -27.01 -9.34 -7.37
CA LEU A 196 -26.87 -9.57 -8.80
C LEU A 196 -27.53 -8.43 -9.57
N PHE A 197 -26.85 -7.94 -10.59
CA PHE A 197 -27.40 -7.01 -11.55
C PHE A 197 -27.37 -7.66 -12.93
N PHE A 198 -28.56 -7.93 -13.47
CA PHE A 198 -28.74 -8.35 -14.84
C PHE A 198 -29.05 -7.11 -15.69
N SER A 199 -28.26 -6.89 -16.73
CA SER A 199 -28.69 -6.01 -17.82
C SER A 199 -29.22 -6.87 -18.95
N PRO A 200 -30.41 -6.56 -19.51
CA PRO A 200 -30.83 -7.18 -20.76
C PRO A 200 -29.74 -6.93 -21.81
N SER A 201 -29.26 -8.00 -22.43
CA SER A 201 -28.37 -7.87 -23.57
C SER A 201 -29.18 -7.33 -24.75
N ARG A 202 -28.63 -6.35 -25.49
CA ARG A 202 -29.28 -5.69 -26.65
C ARG A 202 -29.71 -6.65 -27.80
N GLY A 203 -29.48 -7.96 -27.67
CA GLY A 203 -29.86 -8.98 -28.64
C GLY A 203 -30.85 -10.04 -28.13
N TYR A 204 -31.27 -10.00 -26.85
CA TYR A 204 -32.29 -10.91 -26.31
C TYR A 204 -33.71 -10.37 -26.44
N ASP A 205 -33.86 -9.07 -26.74
CA ASP A 205 -35.16 -8.40 -26.94
C ASP A 205 -35.94 -8.92 -28.16
N SER A 206 -35.31 -9.70 -29.04
CA SER A 206 -35.93 -10.22 -30.27
C SER A 206 -36.45 -11.66 -30.17
N ALA A 207 -36.11 -12.42 -29.12
CA ALA A 207 -36.51 -13.83 -28.98
C ALA A 207 -37.73 -14.05 -28.08
N ILE A 208 -38.13 -13.05 -27.28
CA ILE A 208 -39.31 -13.13 -26.42
C ILE A 208 -40.37 -12.17 -26.97
N PRO A 209 -41.48 -12.67 -27.54
CA PRO A 209 -42.60 -11.82 -27.95
C PRO A 209 -43.13 -11.11 -26.70
N GLY A 210 -42.95 -9.78 -26.62
CA GLY A 210 -43.49 -8.98 -25.52
C GLY A 210 -42.50 -8.16 -24.69
N GLY A 211 -41.21 -8.02 -25.07
CA GLY A 211 -40.39 -6.83 -24.75
C GLY A 211 -40.38 -6.25 -23.32
N VAL A 212 -40.44 -7.08 -22.27
CA VAL A 212 -40.43 -6.64 -20.85
C VAL A 212 -39.22 -7.22 -20.09
N LEU A 213 -38.02 -7.13 -20.69
CA LEU A 213 -36.76 -7.37 -19.98
C LEU A 213 -36.03 -6.07 -19.62
N SER A 214 -36.67 -4.93 -19.80
CA SER A 214 -36.08 -3.59 -19.58
C SER A 214 -35.96 -3.19 -18.12
N SER A 215 -36.62 -3.88 -17.19
CA SER A 215 -36.43 -3.62 -15.76
C SER A 215 -35.19 -4.35 -15.28
N VAL A 216 -34.16 -3.58 -14.90
CA VAL A 216 -33.07 -4.04 -14.03
C VAL A 216 -33.73 -4.77 -12.87
N VAL A 217 -33.69 -6.11 -12.88
CA VAL A 217 -34.30 -6.87 -11.79
C VAL A 217 -33.42 -6.66 -10.58
N ASN A 218 -33.88 -5.73 -9.75
CA ASN A 218 -33.17 -5.28 -8.58
C ASN A 218 -33.49 -6.25 -7.44
N LYS A 219 -32.75 -7.35 -7.40
CA LYS A 219 -33.07 -8.46 -6.52
C LYS A 219 -32.42 -8.33 -5.14
N GLY A 220 -32.99 -9.05 -4.17
CA GLY A 220 -32.58 -9.03 -2.76
C GLY A 220 -31.12 -9.44 -2.55
N ARG A 221 -30.58 -9.14 -1.37
CA ARG A 221 -29.21 -9.54 -1.03
C ARG A 221 -29.20 -10.97 -0.48
N GLN A 222 -28.31 -11.81 -0.99
CA GLN A 222 -28.07 -13.15 -0.47
C GLN A 222 -26.70 -13.24 0.20
N THR A 223 -26.61 -14.06 1.24
CA THR A 223 -25.39 -14.22 2.04
C THR A 223 -24.68 -15.53 1.70
N SER A 224 -23.39 -15.44 1.42
CA SER A 224 -22.49 -16.54 1.11
C SER A 224 -21.34 -16.62 2.12
N TYR A 225 -20.63 -17.75 2.11
CA TYR A 225 -19.40 -17.91 2.89
C TYR A 225 -18.17 -17.52 2.06
N VAL A 226 -17.20 -16.94 2.75
CA VAL A 226 -15.90 -16.56 2.20
C VAL A 226 -14.80 -17.15 3.06
N VAL A 227 -13.78 -17.71 2.42
CA VAL A 227 -12.54 -18.15 3.06
C VAL A 227 -11.36 -17.47 2.36
N GLU A 228 -10.40 -16.98 3.14
CA GLU A 228 -9.27 -16.24 2.61
C GLU A 228 -7.94 -16.66 3.24
N ALA A 229 -6.89 -16.67 2.41
CA ALA A 229 -5.51 -16.81 2.82
C ALA A 229 -4.72 -15.67 2.20
N ASN A 230 -4.22 -14.73 3.01
CA ASN A 230 -3.59 -13.50 2.52
C ASN A 230 -2.15 -13.33 3.00
N LEU A 231 -1.39 -12.59 2.20
CA LEU A 231 -0.03 -12.16 2.41
C LEU A 231 0.02 -10.62 2.40
N SER A 232 0.60 -10.05 3.43
CA SER A 232 0.85 -8.61 3.53
C SER A 232 2.35 -8.37 3.54
N ILE A 233 2.86 -7.81 2.43
CA ILE A 233 4.28 -7.50 2.24
C ILE A 233 4.47 -6.01 2.54
N PRO A 234 5.18 -5.64 3.61
CA PRO A 234 5.35 -4.23 3.95
C PRO A 234 6.17 -3.49 2.90
N MET A 235 5.74 -2.27 2.57
CA MET A 235 6.51 -1.37 1.73
C MET A 235 7.62 -0.72 2.57
N GLN A 236 8.79 -0.49 1.96
CA GLN A 236 9.88 0.19 2.64
C GLN A 236 9.44 1.60 3.06
N ASP A 237 9.91 2.02 4.23
CA ASP A 237 9.64 3.30 4.92
C ASP A 237 8.20 3.78 5.03
N SER A 238 7.22 2.86 5.04
CA SER A 238 5.82 3.25 5.22
C SER A 238 5.00 2.26 6.07
N ASP A 239 3.88 2.76 6.55
CA ASP A 239 2.79 1.98 7.14
C ASP A 239 1.90 1.30 6.08
N ALA A 240 2.31 1.40 4.81
CA ALA A 240 1.67 0.76 3.69
C ALA A 240 2.29 -0.63 3.44
N SER A 241 1.49 -1.51 2.87
CA SER A 241 1.85 -2.88 2.51
C SER A 241 1.18 -3.27 1.23
N PHE A 242 1.88 -4.06 0.42
CA PHE A 242 1.30 -4.78 -0.69
C PHE A 242 0.49 -5.96 -0.15
N TYR A 243 -0.80 -5.99 -0.49
CA TYR A 243 -1.76 -6.99 -0.05
C TYR A 243 -2.06 -7.94 -1.21
N THR A 244 -1.87 -9.24 -0.98
CA THR A 244 -2.28 -10.28 -1.94
C THR A 244 -2.77 -11.54 -1.25
N GLY A 245 -3.37 -12.48 -1.96
CA GLY A 245 -3.85 -13.72 -1.37
C GLY A 245 -4.67 -14.58 -2.31
N LEU A 246 -5.36 -15.55 -1.73
CA LEU A 246 -6.38 -16.37 -2.35
C LEU A 246 -7.67 -16.22 -1.55
N VAL A 247 -8.77 -15.94 -2.23
CA VAL A 247 -10.10 -15.84 -1.63
C VAL A 247 -11.03 -16.78 -2.36
N LEU A 248 -11.55 -17.77 -1.64
CA LEU A 248 -12.55 -18.71 -2.11
C LEU A 248 -13.93 -18.19 -1.70
N ASN A 249 -14.83 -18.08 -2.66
CA ASN A 249 -16.21 -17.66 -2.43
C ASN A 249 -17.17 -18.73 -2.92
N ASN A 250 -18.20 -19.02 -2.12
CA ASN A 250 -19.28 -19.93 -2.48
C ASN A 250 -20.61 -19.18 -2.49
N TRP A 251 -20.99 -18.69 -3.66
CA TRP A 251 -22.21 -17.93 -3.86
C TRP A 251 -23.37 -18.86 -4.08
N LYS A 252 -24.36 -18.75 -3.20
CA LYS A 252 -25.68 -19.31 -3.44
C LYS A 252 -26.66 -18.16 -3.50
N TYR A 253 -27.47 -18.15 -4.53
CA TYR A 253 -28.43 -17.12 -4.78
C TYR A 253 -29.71 -17.77 -5.30
N PHE A 254 -30.80 -17.60 -4.55
CA PHE A 254 -32.13 -18.04 -4.94
C PHE A 254 -33.11 -16.88 -4.83
N ASP A 255 -33.88 -16.61 -5.88
CA ASP A 255 -34.85 -15.52 -5.85
C ASP A 255 -36.06 -15.80 -6.73
N PHE A 256 -37.18 -15.26 -6.30
CA PHE A 256 -38.49 -15.39 -6.92
C PHE A 256 -39.08 -13.99 -7.11
N SER A 257 -39.40 -13.61 -8.35
CA SER A 257 -40.00 -12.30 -8.65
C SER A 257 -41.14 -12.40 -9.65
N PHE A 258 -42.17 -11.58 -9.46
CA PHE A 258 -43.36 -11.53 -10.31
C PHE A 258 -43.42 -10.21 -11.08
N ALA A 259 -43.71 -10.25 -12.38
CA ALA A 259 -43.95 -9.06 -13.18
C ALA A 259 -45.46 -8.86 -13.39
N GLY A 260 -46.02 -7.80 -12.81
CA GLY A 260 -47.48 -7.61 -12.70
C GLY A 260 -48.27 -7.29 -13.99
N LEU A 261 -47.66 -7.35 -15.18
CA LEU A 261 -48.34 -6.99 -16.45
C LEU A 261 -48.66 -8.19 -17.35
N GLY A 262 -48.29 -9.39 -16.95
CA GLY A 262 -48.66 -10.67 -17.53
C GLY A 262 -48.05 -11.70 -16.60
N ASP A 263 -48.79 -12.73 -16.21
CA ASP A 263 -48.47 -13.70 -15.15
C ASP A 263 -47.12 -14.42 -15.35
N ILE A 264 -46.03 -13.66 -15.22
CA ILE A 264 -44.67 -14.06 -15.52
C ILE A 264 -43.94 -14.11 -14.19
N THR A 265 -43.51 -15.31 -13.86
CA THR A 265 -42.71 -15.62 -12.69
C THR A 265 -41.28 -15.85 -13.12
N TYR A 266 -40.33 -15.17 -12.48
CA TYR A 266 -38.90 -15.38 -12.70
C TYR A 266 -38.30 -16.05 -11.47
N ILE A 267 -37.73 -17.23 -11.69
CA ILE A 267 -36.96 -17.99 -10.70
C ILE A 267 -35.50 -17.90 -11.11
N THR A 268 -34.66 -17.41 -10.20
CA THR A 268 -33.22 -17.35 -10.42
C THR A 268 -32.54 -18.21 -9.36
N ASP A 269 -31.85 -19.26 -9.80
CA ASP A 269 -31.01 -20.11 -8.95
C ASP A 269 -29.58 -20.07 -9.48
N VAL A 270 -28.66 -19.53 -8.69
CA VAL A 270 -27.26 -19.36 -9.06
C VAL A 270 -26.43 -19.94 -7.93
N ASN A 271 -25.69 -21.01 -8.22
CA ASN A 271 -24.71 -21.60 -7.32
C ASN A 271 -23.33 -21.60 -7.97
N VAL A 272 -22.45 -20.74 -7.47
CA VAL A 272 -21.15 -20.45 -8.08
C VAL A 272 -20.05 -20.53 -7.04
N ILE A 273 -19.03 -21.33 -7.33
CA ILE A 273 -17.79 -21.35 -6.56
C ILE A 273 -16.71 -20.66 -7.38
N ASP A 274 -16.09 -19.62 -6.81
CA ASP A 274 -14.96 -18.93 -7.44
C ASP A 274 -13.76 -18.79 -6.52
N ILE A 275 -12.59 -18.72 -7.15
CA ILE A 275 -11.35 -18.27 -6.53
C ILE A 275 -11.00 -16.90 -7.08
N SER A 276 -10.60 -15.99 -6.20
CA SER A 276 -10.08 -14.68 -6.57
C SER A 276 -8.71 -14.42 -5.95
N ILE A 277 -7.88 -13.68 -6.69
CA ILE A 277 -6.51 -13.33 -6.28
C ILE A 277 -6.47 -11.82 -6.06
N PRO A 278 -6.78 -11.30 -4.86
CA PRO A 278 -6.68 -9.87 -4.63
C PRO A 278 -5.24 -9.39 -4.76
N LEU A 279 -5.08 -8.21 -5.35
CA LEU A 279 -3.84 -7.46 -5.47
C LEU A 279 -4.15 -6.03 -5.06
N GLY A 280 -3.47 -5.51 -4.05
CA GLY A 280 -3.85 -4.21 -3.50
C GLY A 280 -2.80 -3.56 -2.62
N LEU A 281 -3.14 -2.38 -2.13
CA LEU A 281 -2.39 -1.64 -1.14
C LEU A 281 -3.20 -1.57 0.14
N GLN A 282 -2.56 -1.92 1.26
CA GLN A 282 -3.12 -1.80 2.60
C GLN A 282 -2.33 -0.77 3.39
N TYR A 283 -3.01 0.22 3.94
CA TYR A 283 -2.44 1.18 4.90
C TYR A 283 -2.94 0.86 6.30
N THR A 284 -2.04 0.71 7.28
CA THR A 284 -2.37 0.36 8.67
C THR A 284 -1.87 1.43 9.63
N TRP A 285 -2.73 2.07 10.40
CA TRP A 285 -2.30 3.15 11.29
C TRP A 285 -1.38 2.61 12.42
N PRO A 286 -0.17 3.16 12.61
CA PRO A 286 0.88 2.47 13.39
C PRO A 286 0.75 2.57 14.92
N LYS A 287 -0.03 3.51 15.47
CA LYS A 287 0.20 4.02 16.84
C LYS A 287 -0.53 3.32 17.99
N LYS A 288 -1.15 2.13 17.83
CA LYS A 288 -1.96 1.49 18.90
C LYS A 288 -1.93 -0.05 18.85
N LYS A 289 -2.36 -0.71 19.94
CA LYS A 289 -2.61 -2.17 19.98
C LYS A 289 -3.81 -2.56 19.09
N LEU A 290 -4.80 -1.68 19.02
CA LEU A 290 -5.91 -1.73 18.08
C LEU A 290 -5.62 -0.77 16.92
N ARG A 291 -5.36 -1.29 15.72
CA ARG A 291 -4.97 -0.52 14.55
C ARG A 291 -6.05 -0.57 13.49
N PRO A 292 -6.67 0.56 13.10
CA PRO A 292 -7.46 0.58 11.89
C PRO A 292 -6.55 0.33 10.68
N PHE A 293 -7.16 -0.17 9.62
CA PHE A 293 -6.52 -0.29 8.31
C PHE A 293 -7.53 -0.10 7.19
N ILE A 294 -7.04 0.31 6.03
CA ILE A 294 -7.80 0.40 4.77
C ILE A 294 -7.06 -0.37 3.69
N ILE A 295 -7.79 -1.05 2.82
CA ILE A 295 -7.27 -1.81 1.68
C ILE A 295 -7.97 -1.33 0.42
N GLY A 296 -7.21 -0.96 -0.60
CA GLY A 296 -7.72 -0.82 -1.97
C GLY A 296 -7.18 -1.96 -2.81
N ASN A 297 -8.07 -2.71 -3.46
CA ASN A 297 -7.67 -3.89 -4.22
C ASN A 297 -8.36 -4.02 -5.59
N PHE A 298 -7.69 -4.77 -6.44
CA PHE A 298 -8.17 -5.31 -7.69
C PHE A 298 -7.97 -6.84 -7.64
N ALA A 299 -8.94 -7.63 -8.09
CA ALA A 299 -8.81 -9.08 -8.08
C ALA A 299 -9.34 -9.70 -9.39
N PRO A 300 -8.52 -10.41 -10.17
CA PRO A 300 -9.04 -11.42 -11.08
C PRO A 300 -9.78 -12.50 -10.28
N HIS A 301 -10.88 -13.00 -10.84
CA HIS A 301 -11.62 -14.13 -10.30
C HIS A 301 -11.86 -15.18 -11.37
N PHE A 302 -11.86 -16.44 -10.92
CA PHE A 302 -11.97 -17.63 -11.73
C PHE A 302 -13.14 -18.46 -11.21
N VAL A 303 -14.15 -18.66 -12.04
CA VAL A 303 -15.29 -19.52 -11.70
C VAL A 303 -14.86 -20.97 -11.89
N ILE A 304 -14.95 -21.77 -10.83
CA ILE A 304 -14.55 -23.18 -10.80
C ILE A 304 -15.74 -24.07 -11.13
N THR A 305 -16.88 -23.75 -10.54
CA THR A 305 -18.12 -24.50 -10.72
C THR A 305 -19.24 -23.50 -10.84
N ASP A 306 -20.04 -23.69 -11.88
CA ASP A 306 -21.23 -22.91 -12.14
C ASP A 306 -22.38 -23.88 -12.38
N ASN A 307 -23.32 -23.89 -11.44
CA ASN A 307 -24.64 -24.46 -11.63
C ASN A 307 -25.62 -23.30 -11.50
N SER A 308 -25.76 -22.51 -12.57
CA SER A 308 -26.69 -21.38 -12.60
C SER A 308 -27.74 -21.54 -13.68
N SER A 309 -28.99 -21.46 -13.25
CA SER A 309 -30.17 -21.54 -14.09
C SER A 309 -31.03 -20.30 -13.88
N LEU A 310 -31.41 -19.67 -14.97
CA LEU A 310 -32.47 -18.68 -14.98
C LEU A 310 -33.71 -19.34 -15.59
N THR A 311 -34.75 -19.52 -14.79
CA THR A 311 -36.03 -20.06 -15.23
C THR A 311 -37.07 -18.94 -15.23
N SER A 312 -37.75 -18.75 -16.35
CA SER A 312 -38.91 -17.86 -16.45
C SER A 312 -40.14 -18.67 -16.83
N GLU A 313 -41.18 -18.56 -16.03
CA GLU A 313 -42.46 -19.20 -16.22
C GLU A 313 -43.47 -18.15 -16.66
N ILE A 314 -44.14 -18.40 -17.78
CA ILE A 314 -45.18 -17.52 -18.33
C ILE A 314 -46.49 -18.30 -18.30
N LEU A 315 -47.47 -17.80 -17.54
CA LEU A 315 -48.85 -18.28 -17.59
C LEU A 315 -49.60 -17.46 -18.65
N THR A 316 -50.04 -18.11 -19.73
CA THR A 316 -50.94 -17.47 -20.69
C THR A 316 -52.40 -17.87 -20.41
N PRO A 317 -53.37 -16.96 -20.53
CA PRO A 317 -54.79 -17.25 -20.25
C PRO A 317 -55.39 -18.34 -21.15
N THR A 318 -54.77 -18.65 -22.29
CA THR A 318 -55.33 -19.51 -23.35
C THR A 318 -54.60 -20.83 -23.57
N ASP A 319 -53.30 -20.96 -23.24
CA ASP A 319 -52.46 -22.04 -23.81
C ASP A 319 -51.57 -22.79 -22.79
N GLY A 320 -51.73 -22.55 -21.48
CA GLY A 320 -51.02 -23.29 -20.43
C GLY A 320 -49.70 -22.65 -19.94
N LEU A 321 -48.98 -23.36 -19.08
CA LEU A 321 -47.73 -22.91 -18.45
C LEU A 321 -46.54 -23.11 -19.41
N PHE A 322 -45.86 -22.02 -19.78
CA PHE A 322 -44.63 -22.08 -20.56
C PHE A 322 -43.43 -21.84 -19.66
N ILE A 323 -42.53 -22.82 -19.57
CA ILE A 323 -41.29 -22.73 -18.79
C ILE A 323 -40.12 -22.55 -19.76
N PHE A 324 -39.48 -21.39 -19.71
CA PHE A 324 -38.22 -21.14 -20.41
C PHE A 324 -37.08 -21.24 -19.41
N THR A 325 -36.15 -22.16 -19.64
CA THR A 325 -34.92 -22.26 -18.85
C THR A 325 -33.75 -21.84 -19.72
N SER A 326 -32.96 -20.87 -19.26
CA SER A 326 -31.69 -20.51 -19.85
C SER A 326 -30.59 -20.83 -18.84
N ASP A 327 -29.68 -21.71 -19.24
CA ASP A 327 -28.40 -21.85 -18.55
C ASP A 327 -27.65 -20.53 -18.76
N GLN A 328 -27.27 -19.88 -17.67
CA GLN A 328 -26.48 -18.66 -17.73
C GLN A 328 -25.02 -19.08 -17.64
N ASP A 329 -24.34 -19.21 -18.77
CA ASP A 329 -22.89 -19.50 -18.75
C ASP A 329 -22.15 -18.30 -18.14
N LEU A 330 -21.85 -18.37 -16.84
CA LEU A 330 -21.02 -17.39 -16.17
C LEU A 330 -19.58 -17.63 -16.60
N SER A 331 -19.09 -16.73 -17.44
CA SER A 331 -17.73 -16.80 -17.97
C SER A 331 -16.70 -17.22 -16.91
N ALA A 332 -15.82 -18.15 -17.27
CA ALA A 332 -14.80 -18.67 -16.37
C ALA A 332 -13.85 -17.61 -15.75
N ILE A 333 -13.76 -16.41 -16.33
CA ILE A 333 -12.81 -15.36 -15.91
C ILE A 333 -13.50 -14.00 -15.83
N GLY A 334 -13.25 -13.27 -14.73
CA GLY A 334 -13.64 -11.87 -14.59
C GLY A 334 -12.66 -11.09 -13.72
N TYR A 335 -12.98 -9.80 -13.50
CA TYR A 335 -12.18 -8.90 -12.68
C TYR A 335 -13.05 -8.15 -11.68
N SER A 336 -12.45 -7.66 -10.62
CA SER A 336 -13.15 -6.94 -9.57
C SER A 336 -12.29 -5.87 -8.94
N GLY A 337 -12.92 -4.84 -8.39
CA GLY A 337 -12.26 -3.78 -7.67
C GLY A 337 -13.04 -3.42 -6.42
N GLY A 338 -12.33 -3.07 -5.35
CA GLY A 338 -12.95 -2.85 -4.06
C GLY A 338 -12.13 -2.03 -3.08
N LEU A 339 -12.83 -1.59 -2.04
CA LEU A 339 -12.26 -0.98 -0.85
C LEU A 339 -12.70 -1.78 0.37
N ALA A 340 -11.77 -1.98 1.30
CA ALA A 340 -12.03 -2.62 2.58
C ALA A 340 -11.52 -1.74 3.72
N PHE A 341 -12.24 -1.74 4.82
CA PHE A 341 -11.85 -1.13 6.08
C PHE A 341 -11.82 -2.21 7.15
N GLY A 342 -10.88 -2.13 8.07
CA GLY A 342 -10.80 -3.11 9.14
C GLY A 342 -10.12 -2.58 10.37
N LEU A 343 -10.16 -3.42 11.40
CA LEU A 343 -9.49 -3.22 12.68
C LEU A 343 -8.66 -4.46 12.96
N SER A 344 -7.40 -4.26 13.31
CA SER A 344 -6.51 -5.32 13.77
C SER A 344 -6.15 -5.13 15.23
N TYR A 345 -6.15 -6.21 15.99
CA TYR A 345 -5.73 -6.27 17.38
C TYR A 345 -4.44 -7.09 17.48
N HIS A 346 -3.37 -6.42 17.88
CA HIS A 346 -2.06 -7.03 18.04
C HIS A 346 -1.98 -7.77 19.39
N LEU A 347 -1.95 -9.10 19.33
CA LEU A 347 -1.70 -9.95 20.51
C LEU A 347 -0.20 -9.91 20.87
N SER A 348 0.64 -9.96 19.84
CA SER A 348 2.09 -9.78 19.91
C SER A 348 2.60 -9.09 18.64
N ASP A 349 3.92 -9.00 18.48
CA ASP A 349 4.54 -8.38 17.30
C ASP A 349 4.26 -9.16 16.01
N ASP A 350 4.12 -10.48 16.13
CA ASP A 350 3.90 -11.39 15.01
C ASP A 350 2.45 -11.91 14.96
N GLN A 351 1.69 -11.84 16.06
CA GLN A 351 0.33 -12.41 16.13
C GLN A 351 -0.75 -11.34 16.18
N ILE A 352 -1.66 -11.36 15.20
CA ILE A 352 -2.68 -10.34 15.03
C ILE A 352 -4.03 -10.99 14.73
N VAL A 353 -5.08 -10.56 15.42
CA VAL A 353 -6.46 -10.87 15.04
C VAL A 353 -7.03 -9.68 14.29
N TYR A 354 -7.80 -9.89 13.24
CA TYR A 354 -8.41 -8.79 12.50
C TYR A 354 -9.87 -9.04 12.18
N VAL A 355 -10.60 -7.95 12.01
CA VAL A 355 -11.93 -7.91 11.39
C VAL A 355 -11.92 -6.90 10.26
N LYS A 356 -12.59 -7.23 9.16
CA LYS A 356 -12.54 -6.50 7.90
C LYS A 356 -13.93 -6.49 7.27
N VAL A 357 -14.39 -5.30 6.88
CA VAL A 357 -15.59 -5.09 6.08
C VAL A 357 -15.21 -4.42 4.77
N GLY A 358 -15.75 -4.88 3.65
CA GLY A 358 -15.42 -4.29 2.37
C GLY A 358 -16.54 -4.36 1.37
N ASN A 359 -16.39 -3.55 0.32
CA ASN A 359 -17.21 -3.59 -0.86
C ASN A 359 -16.36 -4.06 -2.03
N MET A 360 -16.90 -4.96 -2.86
CA MET A 360 -16.25 -5.41 -4.08
C MET A 360 -17.28 -5.42 -5.21
N THR A 361 -16.93 -4.72 -6.29
CA THR A 361 -17.69 -4.72 -7.54
C THR A 361 -16.98 -5.61 -8.54
N ARG A 362 -17.69 -6.62 -9.06
CA ARG A 362 -17.20 -7.57 -10.06
C ARG A 362 -17.78 -7.27 -11.42
N PHE A 363 -16.94 -7.46 -12.43
CA PHE A 363 -17.24 -7.30 -13.83
C PHE A 363 -16.86 -8.59 -14.56
N ASN A 364 -17.80 -9.09 -15.36
CA ASN A 364 -17.57 -10.22 -16.24
C ASN A 364 -16.67 -9.79 -17.43
N ALA A 365 -15.63 -10.56 -17.76
CA ALA A 365 -14.71 -10.18 -18.84
C ALA A 365 -15.32 -10.32 -20.25
N GLN A 366 -16.16 -11.34 -20.46
CA GLN A 366 -16.77 -11.61 -21.76
C GLN A 366 -18.06 -10.82 -21.98
N LYS A 367 -18.82 -10.57 -20.90
CA LYS A 367 -20.12 -9.89 -20.93
C LYS A 367 -20.19 -8.79 -19.84
N PRO A 368 -19.36 -7.73 -19.91
CA PRO A 368 -19.22 -6.72 -18.85
C PRO A 368 -20.49 -5.92 -18.56
N TRP A 369 -21.44 -5.92 -19.50
CA TRP A 369 -22.72 -5.25 -19.34
C TRP A 369 -23.80 -6.14 -18.73
N VAL A 370 -23.68 -7.46 -18.85
CA VAL A 370 -24.77 -8.41 -18.57
C VAL A 370 -24.77 -8.83 -17.11
N PHE A 371 -23.59 -8.99 -16.50
CA PHE A 371 -23.46 -9.51 -15.15
C PHE A 371 -22.47 -8.68 -14.33
N ASN A 372 -23.02 -7.86 -13.43
CA ASN A 372 -22.24 -7.16 -12.42
C ASN A 372 -22.69 -7.64 -11.04
N VAL A 373 -21.72 -7.97 -10.18
CA VAL A 373 -21.99 -8.36 -8.80
C VAL A 373 -21.43 -7.29 -7.89
N ASN A 374 -22.30 -6.70 -7.08
CA ASN A 374 -21.86 -5.87 -5.97
C ASN A 374 -21.98 -6.68 -4.69
N SER A 375 -20.86 -6.83 -3.98
CA SER A 375 -20.79 -7.62 -2.75
C SER A 375 -20.28 -6.78 -1.59
N PHE A 376 -20.89 -6.96 -0.43
CA PHE A 376 -20.40 -6.48 0.85
C PHE A 376 -19.95 -7.66 1.66
N TYR A 377 -18.67 -7.72 2.01
CA TYR A 377 -18.14 -8.84 2.78
C TYR A 377 -17.71 -8.38 4.17
N PHE A 378 -17.88 -9.28 5.13
CA PHE A 378 -17.36 -9.19 6.48
C PHE A 378 -16.50 -10.43 6.73
N THR A 379 -15.28 -10.24 7.19
CA THR A 379 -14.33 -11.32 7.46
C THR A 379 -13.65 -11.08 8.79
N ALA A 380 -13.35 -12.17 9.49
CA ALA A 380 -12.47 -12.18 10.63
C ALA A 380 -11.34 -13.17 10.37
N GLY A 381 -10.16 -12.90 10.91
CA GLY A 381 -9.02 -13.77 10.68
C GLY A 381 -7.88 -13.57 11.66
N TYR A 382 -6.86 -14.38 11.46
CA TYR A 382 -5.66 -14.43 12.26
C TYR A 382 -4.44 -14.32 11.36
N SER A 383 -3.45 -13.54 11.78
CA SER A 383 -2.20 -13.30 11.08
C SER A 383 -1.02 -13.66 11.96
N PHE A 384 -0.01 -14.28 11.33
CA PHE A 384 1.20 -14.82 11.94
C PHE A 384 2.43 -14.63 11.04
#